data_AF-A0A3D0JYA3-F1
#
_entry.id   AF-A0A3D0JYA3-F1
#
_cell.length_a   1.000
_cell.length_b   1.000
_cell.length_c   1.000
_cell.angle_alpha   90.00
_cell.angle_beta   90.00
_cell.angle_gamma   90.00
#
_symmetry.space_group_name_H-M   'P 1'
#
loop_
_entity.id
_entity.type
_entity.pdbx_description
1 polymer ?
#
loop_
_entity_poly.entity_id
_entity_poly.type
_entity_poly.pdbx_seq_one_letter_code
_entity_poly.pdbx_strand_id
1 'polypeptide(L)'
;REQSLLMQNIALDYASRSASVGTSFFGGGEERAIDELVGEFANQLDNLSAAQQNTPQISAALGSIETKWRYIEKSLRNYNENTVPFLISKYSDSIIEGLEGVAAQYAAGQH
;
A
#
# COMPACT_ATOMS: atom_id res chain seq x y z
N ARG A 1 -7.95 -6.90 -5.11
CA ARG A 1 -6.86 -7.44 -5.96
C ARG A 1 -5.98 -6.34 -6.56
N GLU A 2 -6.52 -5.43 -7.37
CA GLU A 2 -5.70 -4.35 -7.99
C GLU A 2 -4.95 -3.52 -6.94
N GLN A 3 -5.65 -3.10 -5.88
CA GLN A 3 -5.03 -2.35 -4.79
C GLN A 3 -3.97 -3.15 -4.00
N SER A 4 -4.16 -4.47 -3.85
CA SER A 4 -3.19 -5.37 -3.22
C SER A 4 -1.91 -5.48 -4.05
N LEU A 5 -2.01 -5.45 -5.39
CA LEU A 5 -0.85 -5.44 -6.29
C LEU A 5 -0.10 -4.11 -6.23
N LEU A 6 -0.82 -3.00 -6.14
CA LEU A 6 -0.20 -1.68 -5.97
C LEU A 6 0.62 -1.62 -4.67
N MET A 7 0.11 -2.17 -3.56
CA MET A 7 0.85 -2.25 -2.30
C MET A 7 2.13 -3.10 -2.42
N GLN A 8 2.07 -4.23 -3.14
CA GLN A 8 3.23 -5.07 -3.40
C GLN A 8 4.31 -4.33 -4.19
N ASN A 9 3.91 -3.57 -5.21
CA ASN A 9 4.83 -2.75 -6.01
C ASN A 9 5.51 -1.67 -5.16
N ILE A 10 4.76 -0.98 -4.29
CA ILE A 10 5.32 0.03 -3.37
C ILE A 10 6.35 -0.60 -2.42
N ALA A 11 6.03 -1.75 -1.84
CA ALA A 11 6.93 -2.45 -0.90
C ALA A 11 8.23 -2.90 -1.59
N LEU A 12 8.12 -3.44 -2.81
CA LEU A 12 9.26 -3.89 -3.60
C LEU A 12 10.19 -2.72 -3.99
N ASP A 13 9.60 -1.62 -4.50
CA ASP A 13 10.36 -0.44 -4.92
C ASP A 13 11.09 0.21 -3.72
N TYR A 14 10.41 0.34 -2.58
CA TYR A 14 11.01 0.83 -1.35
C TYR A 14 12.16 -0.07 -0.87
N ALA A 15 11.98 -1.40 -0.87
CA ALA A 15 13.01 -2.34 -0.45
C ALA A 15 14.25 -2.25 -1.35
N SER A 16 14.07 -2.19 -2.67
CA SER A 16 15.15 -2.04 -3.65
C SER A 16 15.99 -0.78 -3.38
N ARG A 17 15.34 0.38 -3.21
CA ARG A 17 16.02 1.66 -2.93
C ARG A 17 16.69 1.68 -1.56
N SER A 18 16.11 1.00 -0.57
CA SER A 18 16.71 0.87 0.76
C SER A 18 17.95 -0.02 0.78
N ALA A 19 18.02 -1.01 -0.12
CA ALA A 19 19.15 -1.93 -0.24
C ALA A 19 20.31 -1.34 -1.06
N SER A 20 20.05 -0.35 -1.92
CA SER A 20 21.02 0.28 -2.81
C SER A 20 21.96 1.30 -2.16
N VAL A 21 22.34 1.10 -0.89
CA VAL A 21 23.25 2.01 -0.18
C VAL A 21 24.64 2.03 -0.84
N GLY A 22 24.94 3.09 -1.62
CA GLY A 22 26.31 3.42 -2.04
C GLY A 22 26.59 3.49 -3.54
N THR A 23 25.65 3.15 -4.42
CA THR A 23 25.78 3.41 -5.86
C THR A 23 24.68 4.36 -6.30
N SER A 24 25.04 5.43 -7.00
CA SER A 24 24.08 6.30 -7.67
C SER A 24 23.18 5.44 -8.56
N PHE A 25 21.98 5.14 -8.07
CA PHE A 25 20.97 4.45 -8.87
C PHE A 25 20.48 5.44 -9.92
N PHE A 26 21.06 5.35 -11.11
CA PHE A 26 20.51 5.95 -12.31
C PHE A 26 19.41 5.03 -12.81
N GLY A 27 18.18 5.23 -12.30
CA GLY A 27 16.97 4.54 -12.75
C GLY A 27 16.71 4.85 -14.21
N GLY A 28 17.14 3.94 -15.09
CA GLY A 28 16.84 3.97 -16.52
C GLY A 28 15.49 3.32 -16.79
N GLY A 29 14.44 4.13 -16.84
CA GLY A 29 13.08 3.73 -17.18
C GLY A 29 12.09 4.65 -16.48
N GLU A 30 10.88 4.80 -17.03
CA GLU A 30 9.75 5.53 -16.41
C GLU A 30 9.27 4.84 -15.10
N GLU A 31 10.17 4.70 -14.12
CA GLU A 31 9.85 4.33 -12.75
C GLU A 31 9.06 5.49 -12.15
N ARG A 32 7.75 5.28 -11.95
CA ARG A 32 6.89 6.22 -11.23
C ARG A 32 7.51 6.49 -9.86
N ALA A 33 7.54 7.75 -9.44
CA ALA A 33 8.12 8.10 -8.15
C ALA A 33 7.34 7.41 -7.02
N ILE A 34 8.02 6.98 -5.95
CA ILE A 34 7.38 6.40 -4.76
C ILE A 34 6.22 7.29 -4.30
N ASP A 35 6.39 8.61 -4.32
CA ASP A 35 5.33 9.55 -3.97
C ASP A 35 4.08 9.46 -4.84
N GLU A 36 4.22 9.19 -6.15
CA GLU A 36 3.09 8.98 -7.06
C GLU A 36 2.37 7.68 -6.71
N LEU A 37 3.10 6.60 -6.47
CA LEU A 37 2.52 5.30 -6.09
C LEU A 37 1.80 5.38 -4.73
N VAL A 38 2.41 6.06 -3.76
CA VAL A 38 1.84 6.32 -2.44
C VAL A 38 0.57 7.15 -2.56
N GLY A 39 0.57 8.19 -3.39
CA GLY A 39 -0.60 9.00 -3.68
C GLY A 39 -1.73 8.20 -4.34
N GLU A 40 -1.41 7.40 -5.35
CA GLU A 40 -2.37 6.52 -6.03
C GLU A 40 -3.00 5.53 -5.06
N PHE A 41 -2.20 4.88 -4.21
CA PHE A 41 -2.71 3.93 -3.22
C PHE A 41 -3.65 4.59 -2.21
N ALA A 42 -3.28 5.76 -1.71
CA ALA A 42 -4.10 6.52 -0.76
C ALA A 42 -5.46 6.89 -1.39
N ASN A 43 -5.46 7.39 -2.62
CA ASN A 43 -6.69 7.74 -3.34
C ASN A 43 -7.58 6.51 -3.61
N GLN A 44 -6.99 5.39 -4.02
CA GLN A 44 -7.74 4.15 -4.22
C GLN A 44 -8.35 3.64 -2.90
N LEU A 45 -7.64 3.79 -1.78
CA LEU A 45 -8.14 3.36 -0.47
C LEU A 45 -9.31 4.21 -0.01
N ASP A 46 -9.21 5.53 -0.16
CA ASP A 46 -10.30 6.46 0.16
C ASP A 46 -11.56 6.16 -0.66
N ASN A 47 -11.40 5.97 -1.98
CA ASN A 47 -12.50 5.59 -2.87
C ASN A 47 -13.13 4.24 -2.47
N LEU A 48 -12.32 3.25 -2.09
CA LEU A 48 -12.81 1.95 -1.66
C LEU A 48 -13.58 2.04 -0.34
N SER A 49 -13.10 2.85 0.61
CA SER A 49 -13.77 3.13 1.88
C SER A 49 -15.08 3.88 1.72
N ALA A 50 -15.18 4.76 0.73
CA ALA A 50 -16.39 5.53 0.43
C ALA A 50 -17.46 4.75 -0.38
N ALA A 51 -17.16 3.52 -0.81
CA ALA A 51 -18.07 2.75 -1.66
C ALA A 51 -19.39 2.42 -0.94
N GLN A 52 -20.53 2.77 -1.57
CA GLN A 52 -21.87 2.54 -0.99
C GLN A 52 -22.22 1.06 -0.77
N GLN A 53 -21.54 0.16 -1.49
CA GLN A 53 -21.73 -1.28 -1.39
C GLN A 53 -20.98 -1.91 -0.18
N ASN A 54 -20.28 -1.10 0.62
CA ASN A 54 -19.60 -1.56 1.83
C ASN A 54 -20.60 -2.02 2.89
N THR A 55 -20.47 -3.29 3.30
CA THR A 55 -21.11 -3.79 4.51
C THR A 55 -20.36 -3.28 5.75
N PRO A 56 -20.98 -3.30 6.96
CA PRO A 56 -20.29 -2.93 8.20
C PRO A 56 -18.98 -3.72 8.42
N GLN A 57 -18.93 -4.98 8.00
CA GLN A 57 -17.75 -5.84 8.07
C GLN A 57 -16.64 -5.37 7.13
N ILE A 58 -17.00 -5.01 5.90
CA ILE A 58 -16.04 -4.45 4.92
C ILE A 58 -15.52 -3.11 5.42
N SER A 59 -16.38 -2.21 5.91
CA SER A 59 -15.98 -0.91 6.46
C SER A 59 -15.02 -1.04 7.64
N ALA A 60 -15.25 -2.00 8.55
CA ALA A 60 -14.35 -2.25 9.68
C ALA A 60 -12.97 -2.78 9.23
N ALA A 61 -12.95 -3.66 8.22
CA ALA A 61 -11.71 -4.14 7.62
C ALA A 61 -10.94 -3.00 6.94
N LEU A 62 -11.62 -2.15 6.16
CA LEU A 62 -11.04 -0.98 5.50
C LEU A 62 -10.48 0.03 6.50
N GLY A 63 -11.20 0.36 7.59
CA GLY A 63 -10.67 1.24 8.64
C GLY A 63 -9.41 0.68 9.33
N SER A 64 -9.34 -0.65 9.46
CA SER A 64 -8.14 -1.32 9.99
C SER A 64 -6.97 -1.29 9.00
N ILE A 65 -7.23 -1.26 7.69
CA ILE A 65 -6.23 -1.10 6.63
C ILE A 65 -5.73 0.34 6.59
N GLU A 66 -6.64 1.32 6.61
CA GLU A 66 -6.32 2.75 6.64
C GLU A 66 -5.43 3.13 7.81
N THR A 67 -5.71 2.59 9.00
CA THR A 67 -4.88 2.84 10.19
C THR A 67 -3.45 2.37 9.99
N LYS A 68 -3.26 1.19 9.38
CA LYS A 68 -1.92 0.64 9.06
C LYS A 68 -1.24 1.45 7.97
N TRP A 69 -1.99 1.82 6.93
CA TRP A 69 -1.49 2.65 5.83
C TRP A 69 -0.94 3.99 6.34
N ARG A 70 -1.72 4.74 7.12
CA ARG A 70 -1.30 6.03 7.69
C ARG A 70 -0.03 5.92 8.54
N TYR A 71 0.18 4.76 9.17
CA TYR A 71 1.38 4.52 9.97
C TYR A 71 2.65 4.41 9.13
N ILE A 72 2.57 3.83 7.92
CA ILE A 72 3.73 3.68 7.02
C ILE A 72 3.82 4.78 5.96
N GLU A 73 2.73 5.48 5.66
CA GLU A 73 2.68 6.50 4.60
C GLU A 73 3.78 7.56 4.77
N LYS A 74 3.96 8.08 5.98
CA LYS A 74 5.01 9.08 6.26
C LYS A 74 6.41 8.53 5.96
N SER A 75 6.67 7.28 6.32
CA SER A 75 7.96 6.63 6.07
C SER A 75 8.20 6.35 4.58
N LEU A 76 7.13 6.05 3.83
CA LEU A 76 7.18 5.88 2.38
C LEU A 76 7.46 7.21 1.67
N ARG A 77 6.87 8.32 2.12
CA ARG A 77 7.15 9.67 1.57
C ARG A 77 8.54 10.19 1.90
N ASN A 78 9.09 9.80 3.06
CA ASN A 78 10.44 10.22 3.51
C ASN A 78 11.51 9.16 3.24
N TYR A 79 11.38 8.43 2.12
CA TYR A 79 12.21 7.27 1.78
C TYR A 79 13.71 7.59 1.60
N ASN A 80 14.08 8.86 1.42
CA ASN A 80 15.48 9.29 1.25
C ASN A 80 16.20 9.66 2.56
N GLU A 81 15.50 9.79 3.70
CA GLU A 81 16.11 10.30 4.94
C GLU A 81 16.34 9.20 6.00
N ASN A 82 15.30 8.43 6.33
CA ASN A 82 15.36 7.39 7.36
C ASN A 82 14.58 6.16 6.88
N THR A 83 15.29 5.17 6.34
CA THR A 83 14.65 3.97 5.82
C THR A 83 14.32 2.99 6.96
N VAL A 84 13.07 2.51 6.95
CA VAL A 84 12.55 1.54 7.93
C VAL A 84 12.02 0.29 7.22
N PRO A 85 12.88 -0.45 6.49
CA PRO A 85 12.45 -1.51 5.56
C PRO A 85 11.65 -2.64 6.24
N PHE A 86 12.04 -3.03 7.46
CA PHE A 86 11.29 -4.03 8.21
C PHE A 86 9.86 -3.58 8.54
N LEU A 87 9.70 -2.30 8.90
CA LEU A 87 8.40 -1.72 9.21
C LEU A 87 7.52 -1.70 7.96
N ILE A 88 8.08 -1.20 6.85
CA ILE A 88 7.36 -1.13 5.58
C ILE A 88 6.91 -2.53 5.16
N SER A 89 7.79 -3.52 5.14
CA SER A 89 7.44 -4.91 4.78
C SER A 89 6.31 -5.43 5.64
N LYS A 90 6.45 -5.39 6.97
CA LYS A 90 5.47 -5.95 7.91
C LYS A 90 4.08 -5.37 7.74
N TYR A 91 3.97 -4.04 7.62
CA TYR A 91 2.67 -3.39 7.46
C TYR A 91 2.13 -3.56 6.04
N SER A 92 2.98 -3.62 5.02
CA SER A 92 2.57 -3.93 3.64
C SER A 92 1.92 -5.31 3.55
N ASP A 93 2.54 -6.33 4.14
CA ASP A 93 2.00 -7.70 4.17
C ASP A 93 0.62 -7.73 4.84
N SER A 94 0.49 -7.08 6.00
CA SER A 94 -0.79 -7.02 6.72
C SER A 94 -1.87 -6.21 5.98
N ILE A 95 -1.48 -5.18 5.22
CA ILE A 95 -2.39 -4.42 4.35
C ILE A 95 -2.87 -5.30 3.19
N ILE A 96 -1.96 -6.03 2.54
CA ILE A 96 -2.26 -6.94 1.43
C ILE A 96 -3.25 -8.02 1.88
N GLU A 97 -2.98 -8.67 3.03
CA GLU A 97 -3.89 -9.67 3.60
C GLU A 97 -5.29 -9.09 3.86
N GLY A 98 -5.35 -7.88 4.42
CA GLY A 98 -6.61 -7.18 4.65
C GLY A 98 -7.38 -6.89 3.35
N LEU A 99 -6.70 -6.41 2.31
CA LEU A 99 -7.30 -6.09 1.02
C LEU A 99 -7.79 -7.34 0.28
N GLU A 100 -7.07 -8.46 0.36
CA GLU A 100 -7.55 -9.74 -0.18
C GLU A 100 -8.79 -10.24 0.60
N GLY A 101 -8.82 -10.05 1.92
CA GLY A 101 -9.99 -10.35 2.75
C GLY A 101 -11.22 -9.49 2.39
N VAL A 102 -11.03 -8.21 2.10
CA VAL A 102 -12.09 -7.31 1.59
C VAL A 102 -12.57 -7.77 0.21
N ALA A 103 -11.65 -8.10 -0.70
CA ALA A 103 -11.99 -8.59 -2.03
C ALA A 103 -12.82 -9.89 -1.98
N ALA A 104 -12.48 -10.81 -1.07
CA ALA A 104 -13.24 -12.04 -0.85
C ALA A 104 -14.66 -11.77 -0.33
N GLN A 105 -14.83 -10.79 0.57
CA GLN A 105 -16.16 -10.39 1.07
C GLN A 105 -17.03 -9.79 -0.03
N TYR A 106 -16.47 -8.95 -0.90
CA TYR A 106 -17.19 -8.44 -2.07
C TYR A 106 -17.58 -9.56 -3.04
N ALA A 107 -16.71 -10.54 -3.28
CA ALA A 107 -17.04 -11.67 -4.13
C ALA A 107 -18.19 -12.52 -3.53
N ALA A 108 -18.17 -12.74 -2.22
CA ALA A 108 -19.21 -13.51 -1.52
C ALA A 108 -20.57 -12.79 -1.45
N GLY A 109 -20.59 -11.46 -1.40
CA GLY A 109 -21.82 -10.66 -1.36
C GLY A 109 -22.50 -10.44 -2.72
N GLN A 110 -21.90 -10.89 -3.82
CA GLN A 110 -22.45 -10.78 -5.18
C GLN A 110 -23.30 -11.98 -5.62
N HIS A 111 -23.69 -12.84 -4.67
CA HIS A 111 -24.54 -14.03 -4.89
C HIS A 111 -25.97 -13.80 -4.40
#